data_AF-A0A3B8IEQ5-F1
#
_entry.id   AF-A0A3B8IEQ5-F1
#
_cell.length_a   1.000
_cell.length_b   1.000
_cell.length_c   1.000
_cell.angle_alpha   90.00
_cell.angle_beta   90.00
_cell.angle_gamma   90.00
#
_symmetry.space_group_name_H-M   'P 1'
#
loop_
_entity.id
_entity.type
_entity.pdbx_description
1 polymer ?
#
loop_
_entity_poly.entity_id
_entity_poly.type
_entity_poly.pdbx_seq_one_letter_code
_entity_poly.pdbx_strand_id
1 'polypeptide(L)'
;MHYLFRLSTWVIIPLVFASSCTPSTTSDQPTRPNIILIVADDLGFSDLGSFGSEIRTPHLDQLASRGLRSTSFHTAPTCSPTRG
;
A
#
# COMPACT_ATOMS: atom_id res chain seq x y z
N MET A 1 -63.75 14.88 38.93
CA MET A 1 -63.02 15.23 40.17
C MET A 1 -61.67 14.53 40.14
N HIS A 2 -60.60 15.33 40.04
CA HIS A 2 -59.18 15.06 40.35
C HIS A 2 -58.62 13.70 39.88
N TYR A 3 -57.84 13.53 38.80
CA TYR A 3 -56.61 14.24 38.40
C TYR A 3 -55.72 14.70 39.56
N LEU A 4 -55.09 13.75 40.27
CA LEU A 4 -53.88 14.01 41.04
C LEU A 4 -52.90 12.83 41.01
N PHE A 5 -51.72 13.10 40.45
CA PHE A 5 -50.40 12.64 40.86
C PHE A 5 -50.07 11.13 40.85
N ARG A 6 -49.38 10.71 39.78
CA ARG A 6 -48.00 10.22 39.96
C ARG A 6 -47.14 10.50 38.73
N LEU A 7 -46.42 11.61 38.83
CA LEU A 7 -45.23 11.97 38.06
C LEU A 7 -44.16 10.86 38.22
N SER A 8 -43.32 10.63 37.19
CA SER A 8 -42.26 9.59 37.05
C SER A 8 -42.72 8.49 36.08
N THR A 9 -42.27 8.41 34.82
CA THR A 9 -40.87 8.48 34.36
C THR A 9 -40.86 8.88 32.88
N TRP A 10 -40.74 10.19 32.60
CA TRP A 10 -40.30 10.70 31.29
C TRP A 10 -38.89 11.25 31.47
N VAL A 11 -37.94 10.33 31.68
CA VAL A 11 -36.50 10.58 31.63
C VAL A 11 -35.98 9.22 31.14
N ILE A 12 -35.46 9.09 29.92
CA ILE A 12 -34.04 9.22 29.63
C ILE A 12 -33.91 8.99 28.10
N ILE A 13 -33.27 9.94 27.42
CA ILE A 13 -32.68 9.87 26.06
C ILE A 13 -33.66 10.07 24.87
N PRO A 14 -33.77 11.33 24.42
CA PRO A 14 -33.39 11.65 23.05
C PRO A 14 -32.23 12.64 23.12
N LEU A 15 -31.06 12.18 23.57
CA LEU A 15 -29.87 13.02 23.69
C LEU A 15 -28.56 12.24 23.52
N VAL A 16 -28.51 11.26 22.63
CA VAL A 16 -27.25 10.59 22.25
C VAL A 16 -27.22 10.29 20.75
N PHE A 17 -27.67 11.23 19.92
CA PHE A 17 -27.45 11.19 18.46
C PHE A 17 -26.77 12.47 17.93
N ALA A 18 -26.06 13.17 18.82
CA ALA A 18 -25.24 14.33 18.45
C ALA A 18 -23.88 14.22 19.15
N SER A 19 -23.13 13.16 18.87
CA SER A 19 -21.73 13.09 19.29
C SER A 19 -20.85 12.76 18.08
N SER A 20 -20.30 13.86 17.53
CA SER A 20 -18.95 13.92 16.96
C SER A 20 -18.75 13.23 15.61
N CYS A 21 -19.40 13.75 14.56
CA CYS A 21 -18.72 13.84 13.27
C CYS A 21 -17.72 14.99 13.37
N THR A 22 -16.56 14.73 13.99
CA THR A 22 -15.41 15.61 13.85
C THR A 22 -14.83 15.31 12.48
N PRO A 23 -14.88 16.23 11.49
CA PRO A 23 -14.08 16.04 10.29
C PRO A 23 -12.62 16.03 10.75
N SER A 24 -12.03 14.84 10.73
CA SER A 24 -10.59 14.69 10.94
C SER A 24 -9.94 15.29 9.70
N THR A 25 -9.64 16.59 9.75
CA THR A 25 -8.81 17.27 8.77
C THR A 25 -7.36 16.86 8.99
N THR A 26 -7.07 15.56 8.90
CA THR A 26 -5.70 15.13 8.65
C THR A 26 -5.46 15.52 7.21
N SER A 27 -4.61 16.52 7.00
CA SER A 27 -4.00 16.79 5.70
C SER A 27 -3.09 15.61 5.36
N ASP A 28 -3.70 14.46 5.03
CA ASP A 28 -3.03 13.33 4.41
C ASP A 28 -2.79 13.74 2.97
N GLN A 29 -1.86 14.67 2.77
CA GLN A 29 -1.31 14.90 1.44
C GLN A 29 -0.65 13.58 1.07
N PRO A 30 -1.15 12.85 0.07
CA PRO A 30 -0.63 11.54 -0.24
C PRO A 30 0.86 11.69 -0.49
N THR A 31 1.67 11.07 0.38
CA THR A 31 3.12 11.14 0.28
C THR A 31 3.49 10.51 -1.05
N ARG A 32 3.99 11.34 -1.98
CA ARG A 32 4.39 10.86 -3.30
C ARG A 32 5.59 9.94 -3.10
N PRO A 33 5.52 8.67 -3.52
CA PRO A 33 6.66 7.77 -3.38
C PRO A 33 7.79 8.23 -4.30
N ASN A 34 9.03 8.05 -3.82
CA ASN A 34 10.19 8.18 -4.69
C ASN A 34 10.29 6.93 -5.58
N ILE A 35 10.52 7.12 -6.87
CA ILE A 35 10.68 6.03 -7.84
C ILE A 35 12.13 6.00 -8.28
N ILE A 36 12.77 4.84 -8.12
CA ILE A 36 14.14 4.57 -8.61
C ILE A 36 14.03 3.45 -9.63
N LEU A 37 14.43 3.72 -10.87
CA LEU A 37 14.51 2.74 -11.95
C LEU A 37 15.98 2.33 -12.14
N ILE A 38 16.28 1.06 -11.87
CA ILE A 38 17.61 0.48 -12.09
C ILE A 38 17.52 -0.43 -13.31
N VAL A 39 18.32 -0.15 -14.34
CA VAL A 39 18.41 -0.97 -15.55
C VAL A 39 19.84 -1.49 -15.66
N ALA A 40 20.00 -2.81 -15.58
CA ALA A 40 21.27 -3.47 -15.86
C ALA A 40 21.40 -3.72 -17.36
N ASP A 41 22.62 -3.59 -17.88
CA ASP A 41 22.93 -3.91 -19.27
C ASP A 41 23.33 -5.38 -19.40
N ASP A 42 22.88 -6.05 -20.46
CA ASP A 42 23.19 -7.44 -20.78
C ASP A 42 23.01 -8.45 -19.62
N LEU A 43 22.08 -8.18 -18.70
CA LEU A 43 21.75 -9.09 -17.61
C LEU A 43 20.78 -10.18 -18.09
N GLY A 44 21.26 -11.43 -18.13
CA GLY A 44 20.48 -12.59 -18.49
C GLY A 44 19.53 -13.06 -17.39
N PHE A 45 18.52 -13.84 -17.77
CA PHE A 45 17.53 -14.39 -16.83
C PHE A 45 18.17 -15.27 -15.73
N SER A 46 19.22 -16.01 -16.08
CA SER A 46 19.93 -16.93 -15.18
C SER A 46 21.07 -16.28 -14.38
N ASP A 47 21.24 -14.96 -14.44
CA ASP A 47 22.39 -14.29 -13.81
C ASP A 47 22.12 -13.86 -12.35
N LEU A 48 20.87 -13.90 -11.90
CA LEU A 48 20.49 -13.58 -10.52
C LEU A 48 20.24 -14.85 -9.71
N GLY A 49 20.76 -14.87 -8.46
CA GLY A 49 20.53 -15.96 -7.52
C GLY A 49 19.04 -16.25 -7.30
N SER A 50 18.21 -15.20 -7.27
CA SER A 50 16.75 -15.30 -7.15
C SER A 50 16.04 -16.01 -8.32
N PHE A 51 16.73 -16.24 -9.45
CA PHE A 51 16.30 -17.03 -10.61
C PHE A 51 17.11 -18.33 -10.80
N GLY A 52 17.97 -18.70 -9.85
CA GLY A 52 18.73 -19.95 -9.86
C GLY A 52 20.18 -19.84 -10.34
N SER A 53 20.75 -18.64 -10.39
CA SER A 53 22.17 -18.45 -10.75
C SER A 53 23.15 -19.10 -9.76
N GLU A 54 24.33 -19.44 -10.26
CA GLU A 54 25.50 -19.83 -9.46
C GLU A 54 26.22 -18.61 -8.85
N ILE A 55 25.99 -17.42 -9.42
CA ILE A 55 26.60 -16.16 -8.96
C ILE A 55 25.84 -15.65 -7.72
N ARG A 56 26.59 -15.32 -6.67
CA ARG A 56 25.99 -14.75 -5.45
C ARG A 56 25.61 -13.28 -5.66
N THR A 57 24.31 -12.99 -5.64
CA THR A 57 23.75 -11.64 -5.79
C THR A 57 22.94 -11.19 -4.57
N PRO A 58 23.52 -11.17 -3.35
CA PRO A 58 22.75 -11.10 -2.09
C PRO A 58 21.88 -9.84 -1.96
N HIS A 59 22.31 -8.69 -2.50
CA HIS A 59 21.52 -7.46 -2.45
C HIS A 59 20.32 -7.49 -3.40
N LEU A 60 20.47 -8.06 -4.59
CA LEU A 60 19.38 -8.22 -5.55
C LEU A 60 18.40 -9.31 -5.10
N ASP A 61 18.92 -10.38 -4.50
CA ASP A 61 18.09 -11.45 -3.93
C ASP A 61 17.25 -10.92 -2.75
N GLN A 62 17.84 -10.07 -1.91
CA GLN A 62 17.11 -9.39 -0.84
C GLN A 62 16.01 -8.48 -1.40
N LEU A 63 16.30 -7.70 -2.45
CA LEU A 63 15.30 -6.86 -3.12
C LEU A 63 14.15 -7.71 -3.67
N ALA A 64 14.48 -8.81 -4.34
CA ALA A 64 13.53 -9.72 -4.93
C ALA A 64 12.65 -10.45 -3.88
N SER A 65 13.20 -10.72 -2.69
CA SER A 65 12.45 -11.32 -1.56
C SER A 65 11.46 -10.36 -0.89
N ARG A 66 11.69 -9.05 -1.01
CA ARG A 66 10.87 -7.98 -0.40
C ARG A 66 9.89 -7.35 -1.38
N GLY A 67 9.92 -7.77 -2.64
CA GLY A 67 9.13 -7.21 -3.72
C GLY A 67 8.45 -8.27 -4.56
N LEU A 68 8.15 -7.90 -5.81
CA LEU A 68 7.59 -8.80 -6.81
C LEU A 68 8.69 -9.21 -7.80
N ARG A 69 8.64 -10.46 -8.23
CA ARG A 69 9.50 -11.01 -9.27
C ARG A 69 8.66 -11.38 -10.48
N SER A 70 9.05 -10.91 -11.67
CA SER A 70 8.43 -11.35 -12.92
C SER A 70 9.25 -12.48 -13.54
N THR A 71 8.61 -13.59 -13.88
CA THR A 71 9.25 -14.74 -14.54
C THR A 71 9.03 -14.74 -16.05
N SER A 72 8.20 -13.82 -16.58
CA SER A 72 7.83 -13.74 -18.00
C SER A 72 7.94 -12.29 -18.50
N PHE A 73 9.03 -11.62 -18.15
CA PHE A 73 9.37 -10.29 -18.68
C PHE A 73 10.21 -10.44 -19.95
N HIS A 74 9.92 -9.64 -20.98
CA HIS A 74 10.57 -9.73 -22.28
C HIS A 74 11.07 -8.36 -22.73
N THR A 75 12.24 -8.34 -23.36
CA THR A 75 12.88 -7.15 -23.92
C THR A 75 13.16 -7.38 -25.40
N ALA A 76 13.41 -6.29 -26.13
CA ALA A 76 13.99 -6.43 -27.46
C ALA A 76 15.42 -7.00 -27.34
N PRO A 77 15.95 -7.71 -28.35
CA PRO A 77 17.28 -8.33 -28.29
C PRO A 77 18.42 -7.31 -28.43
N THR A 78 18.15 -6.02 -28.25
CA THR A 78 19.13 -4.94 -28.36
C THR A 78 18.79 -3.83 -27.36
N CYS A 79 19.82 -3.19 -26.82
CA CYS A 79 19.71 -2.16 -25.79
C CYS A 79 18.92 -0.93 -26.26
N SER A 80 19.20 -0.41 -27.47
CA SER A 80 18.53 0.79 -28.00
C SER A 80 17.00 0.67 -28.10
N PRO A 81 16.39 -0.36 -28.75
CA PRO A 81 14.93 -0.51 -28.79
C PRO A 81 14.29 -0.89 -27.45
N THR A 82 15.08 -1.38 -26.47
CA THR A 82 14.57 -1.67 -25.12
C THR A 82 14.49 -0.40 -24.27
N ARG A 83 15.34 0.60 -24.56
CA ARG A 83 15.49 1.83 -23.76
C ARG A 83 14.86 3.08 -24.39
N GLY A 84 14.59 3.06 -25.70
CA GLY A 84 13.99 4.16 -26.47
C GLY A 84 12.48 4.07 -26.52
#